data_AF-A0A852UQJ6-F1
#
_entry.id   AF-A0A852UQJ6-F1
#
_cell.length_a   1.000
_cell.length_b   1.000
_cell.length_c   1.000
_cell.angle_alpha   90.00
_cell.angle_beta   90.00
_cell.angle_gamma   90.00
#
_symmetry.space_group_name_H-M   'P 1'
#
loop_
_entity.id
_entity.type
_entity.pdbx_description
1 polymer ?
#
loop_
_entity_poly.entity_id
_entity_poly.type
_entity_poly.pdbx_seq_one_letter_code
_entity_poly.pdbx_strand_id
1 'polypeptide(L)'
;MEKGNPLSYLGLRYNLKKGLKWAGWVSLVFISYFIILNLTVLKSNIDFQMGLHEWLNTVLLVGITEEIVFRGFLLRKLMDSYKFWIANTITALLFVSIHFPIWFYKDLFEFSYLLNGITTSFVLGIIFGFIYKKSNSLWSVIIVHSLYNLLVSLFY
;
A
#
# COMPACT_ATOMS: atom_id res chain seq x y z
N MET A 1 -24.30 7.38 12.21
CA MET A 1 -23.44 8.54 12.53
C MET A 1 -22.16 8.64 11.69
N GLU A 2 -21.56 7.55 11.18
CA GLU A 2 -20.29 7.65 10.40
C GLU A 2 -20.38 8.40 9.05
N LYS A 3 -21.53 8.40 8.38
CA LYS A 3 -21.67 8.97 7.02
C LYS A 3 -21.70 10.51 6.95
N GLY A 4 -21.79 11.20 8.09
CA GLY A 4 -21.89 12.66 8.14
C GLY A 4 -20.54 13.41 8.16
N ASN A 5 -19.42 12.72 8.45
CA ASN A 5 -18.09 13.32 8.46
C ASN A 5 -17.12 12.49 7.59
N PRO A 6 -16.57 13.06 6.51
CA PRO A 6 -15.70 12.33 5.58
C PRO A 6 -14.45 11.72 6.23
N LEU A 7 -13.88 12.34 7.26
CA LEU A 7 -12.67 11.85 7.95
C LEU A 7 -12.97 10.72 8.94
N SER A 8 -14.22 10.63 9.40
CA SER A 8 -14.74 9.56 10.26
C SER A 8 -15.22 8.35 9.45
N TYR A 9 -15.87 8.61 8.30
CA TYR A 9 -15.76 7.70 7.15
C TYR A 9 -14.27 7.59 6.78
N LEU A 10 -13.77 6.89 5.77
CA LEU A 10 -12.30 6.75 5.53
C LEU A 10 -11.44 6.10 6.66
N GLY A 11 -11.70 6.30 7.97
CA GLY A 11 -10.90 5.79 9.08
C GLY A 11 -9.75 6.70 9.53
N LEU A 12 -9.83 8.03 9.32
CA LEU A 12 -8.74 8.97 9.65
C LEU A 12 -8.81 9.54 11.08
N ARG A 13 -10.00 9.55 11.71
CA ARG A 13 -10.20 10.13 13.06
C ARG A 13 -10.09 9.14 14.21
N TYR A 14 -10.47 7.89 13.99
CA TYR A 14 -10.61 6.90 15.07
C TYR A 14 -9.50 5.85 15.05
N ASN A 15 -9.34 5.18 16.19
CA ASN A 15 -8.41 4.06 16.37
C ASN A 15 -6.93 4.37 16.09
N LEU A 16 -6.49 5.64 16.17
CA LEU A 16 -5.11 6.04 15.89
C LEU A 16 -4.06 5.20 16.62
N LYS A 17 -4.23 4.98 17.94
CA LYS A 17 -3.31 4.14 18.73
C LYS A 17 -3.22 2.70 18.20
N LYS A 18 -4.36 2.12 17.82
CA LYS A 18 -4.42 0.77 17.24
C LYS A 18 -3.81 0.76 15.83
N GLY A 19 -4.06 1.80 15.06
CA GLY A 19 -3.47 2.00 13.74
C GLY A 19 -1.95 2.07 13.80
N LEU A 20 -1.40 2.87 14.71
CA LEU A 20 0.04 2.99 14.94
C LEU A 20 0.67 1.67 15.42
N LYS A 21 -0.01 0.90 16.28
CA LYS A 21 0.47 -0.43 16.68
C LYS A 21 0.56 -1.38 15.50
N TRP A 22 -0.49 -1.45 14.67
CA TRP A 22 -0.47 -2.28 13.46
C TRP A 22 0.58 -1.81 12.47
N ALA A 23 0.70 -0.50 12.25
CA ALA A 23 1.73 0.08 11.40
C ALA A 23 3.12 -0.34 11.88
N GLY A 24 3.42 -0.21 13.17
CA GLY A 24 4.72 -0.59 13.74
C GLY A 24 5.04 -2.07 13.51
N TRP A 25 4.13 -2.98 13.86
CA TRP A 25 4.36 -4.42 13.70
C TRP A 25 4.56 -4.82 12.23
N VAL A 26 3.71 -4.34 11.33
CA VAL A 26 3.83 -4.67 9.90
C VAL A 26 5.08 -4.03 9.30
N SER A 27 5.40 -2.81 9.69
CA SER A 27 6.62 -2.12 9.25
C SER A 27 7.87 -2.90 9.63
N LEU A 28 7.94 -3.41 10.86
CA LEU A 28 9.05 -4.26 11.29
C LEU A 28 9.18 -5.53 10.44
N VAL A 29 8.06 -6.17 10.10
CA VAL A 29 8.05 -7.34 9.20
C VAL A 29 8.57 -6.97 7.81
N PHE A 30 8.10 -5.87 7.23
CA PHE A 30 8.55 -5.41 5.91
C PHE A 30 10.03 -5.03 5.89
N ILE A 31 10.49 -4.26 6.87
CA ILE A 31 11.92 -3.92 7.00
C ILE A 31 12.77 -5.18 7.11
N SER A 32 12.38 -6.12 7.97
CA SER A 32 13.10 -7.39 8.14
C SER A 32 13.13 -8.20 6.84
N TYR A 33 12.00 -8.26 6.13
CA TYR A 33 11.90 -8.93 4.84
C TYR A 33 12.84 -8.31 3.80
N PHE A 34 12.83 -6.98 3.64
CA PHE A 34 13.71 -6.29 2.67
C PHE A 34 15.20 -6.45 3.01
N ILE A 35 15.57 -6.38 4.29
CA ILE A 35 16.94 -6.61 4.73
C ILE A 35 17.39 -8.03 4.37
N ILE A 36 16.60 -9.05 4.73
CA ILE A 36 16.92 -10.45 4.42
C ILE A 36 16.99 -10.66 2.89
N LEU A 37 16.04 -10.11 2.15
CA LEU A 37 16.00 -10.19 0.70
C LEU A 37 17.24 -9.55 0.06
N ASN A 38 17.70 -8.39 0.56
CA ASN A 38 18.93 -7.78 0.07
C ASN A 38 20.15 -8.67 0.39
N LEU A 39 20.31 -9.08 1.65
CA LEU A 39 21.48 -9.88 2.07
C LEU A 39 21.59 -11.23 1.33
N THR A 40 20.47 -11.82 0.90
CA THR A 40 20.44 -13.15 0.29
C THR A 40 20.30 -13.14 -1.23
N VAL A 41 19.45 -12.26 -1.79
CA VAL A 41 19.05 -12.30 -3.20
C VAL A 41 19.53 -11.06 -3.96
N LEU A 42 19.13 -9.85 -3.55
CA LEU A 42 19.39 -8.64 -4.35
C LEU A 42 20.86 -8.24 -4.35
N LYS A 43 21.51 -8.32 -3.17
CA LYS A 43 22.89 -7.86 -2.94
C LYS A 43 23.13 -6.44 -3.48
N SER A 44 22.11 -5.59 -3.40
CA SER A 44 22.15 -4.22 -3.88
C SER A 44 22.80 -3.31 -2.84
N ASN A 45 23.46 -2.24 -3.32
CA ASN A 45 23.85 -1.15 -2.44
C ASN A 45 22.58 -0.40 -2.01
N ILE A 46 22.56 0.07 -0.76
CA ILE A 46 21.44 0.89 -0.28
C ILE A 46 21.68 2.31 -0.79
N ASP A 47 20.77 2.80 -1.63
CA ASP A 47 20.84 4.16 -2.15
C ASP A 47 20.09 5.13 -1.25
N PHE A 48 20.82 6.07 -0.64
CA PHE A 48 20.24 7.14 0.18
C PHE A 48 20.11 8.46 -0.59
N GLN A 49 20.47 8.52 -1.86
CA GLN A 49 20.46 9.74 -2.69
C GLN A 49 19.08 10.06 -3.28
N MET A 50 18.01 9.68 -2.59
CA MET A 50 16.64 9.95 -3.02
C MET A 50 16.35 11.45 -3.00
N GLY A 51 15.91 11.99 -4.14
CA GLY A 51 15.57 13.40 -4.27
C GLY A 51 14.32 13.78 -3.46
N LEU A 52 14.21 15.05 -3.05
CA LEU A 52 13.01 15.57 -2.36
C LEU A 52 11.72 15.27 -3.15
N HIS A 53 11.77 15.34 -4.48
CA HIS A 53 10.64 15.06 -5.36
C HIS A 53 10.13 13.62 -5.22
N GLU A 54 11.03 12.63 -5.19
CA GLU A 54 10.68 11.22 -5.04
C GLU A 54 10.17 10.93 -3.63
N TRP A 55 10.83 11.52 -2.62
CA TRP A 55 10.39 11.44 -1.22
C TRP A 55 8.96 11.95 -1.02
N LEU A 56 8.63 13.10 -1.63
CA LEU A 56 7.30 13.68 -1.48
C LEU A 56 6.27 12.94 -2.33
N ASN A 57 6.53 12.73 -3.61
CA ASN A 57 5.52 12.17 -4.51
C ASN A 57 5.39 10.65 -4.36
N THR A 58 6.48 9.91 -4.53
CA THR A 58 6.47 8.45 -4.60
C THR A 58 6.25 7.80 -3.24
N VAL A 59 6.85 8.37 -2.17
CA VAL A 59 6.77 7.78 -0.83
C VAL A 59 5.53 8.30 -0.08
N LEU A 60 5.40 9.61 0.10
CA LEU A 60 4.36 10.17 0.97
C LEU A 60 3.02 10.35 0.26
N LEU A 61 2.98 11.12 -0.83
CA LEU A 61 1.72 11.53 -1.45
C LEU A 61 1.00 10.36 -2.09
N VAL A 62 1.69 9.50 -2.84
CA VAL A 62 1.13 8.27 -3.41
C VAL A 62 0.50 7.40 -2.33
N GLY A 63 1.23 7.14 -1.24
CA GLY A 63 0.71 6.34 -0.12
C GLY A 63 -0.53 6.94 0.54
N ILE A 64 -0.66 8.27 0.59
CA ILE A 64 -1.86 8.92 1.10
C ILE A 64 -3.02 8.84 0.10
N THR A 65 -2.77 9.26 -1.15
CA THR A 65 -3.81 9.40 -2.17
C THR A 65 -4.42 8.07 -2.55
N GLU A 66 -3.59 7.05 -2.75
CA GLU A 66 -4.08 5.73 -3.13
C GLU A 66 -4.87 5.09 -1.98
N GLU A 67 -4.37 5.15 -0.75
CA GLU A 67 -5.08 4.54 0.37
C GLU A 67 -6.43 5.21 0.66
N ILE A 68 -6.55 6.52 0.49
CA ILE A 68 -7.84 7.22 0.60
C ILE A 68 -8.84 6.67 -0.42
N VAL A 69 -8.43 6.50 -1.68
CA VAL A 69 -9.32 6.00 -2.75
C VAL A 69 -9.65 4.52 -2.53
N PHE A 70 -8.65 3.66 -2.39
CA PHE A 70 -8.85 2.22 -2.39
C PHE A 70 -9.37 1.70 -1.05
N ARG A 71 -8.79 2.10 0.08
CA ARG A 71 -9.14 1.52 1.40
C ARG A 71 -10.17 2.39 2.12
N GLY A 72 -9.97 3.70 2.05
CA GLY A 72 -10.86 4.68 2.66
C GLY A 72 -12.24 4.71 1.98
N PHE A 73 -12.28 4.71 0.65
CA PHE A 73 -13.53 4.83 -0.11
C PHE A 73 -14.02 3.52 -0.73
N LEU A 74 -13.29 2.95 -1.71
CA LEU A 74 -13.76 1.81 -2.51
C LEU A 74 -14.02 0.56 -1.67
N LEU A 75 -13.05 0.12 -0.86
CA LEU A 75 -13.19 -1.06 0.00
C LEU A 75 -14.36 -0.91 0.96
N ARG A 76 -14.46 0.24 1.65
CA ARG A 76 -15.59 0.54 2.54
C ARG A 76 -16.91 0.49 1.79
N LYS A 77 -16.99 1.09 0.60
CA LYS A 77 -18.22 1.13 -0.19
C LYS A 77 -18.62 -0.27 -0.67
N LEU A 78 -17.68 -1.08 -1.13
CA LEU A 78 -17.93 -2.46 -1.53
C LEU A 78 -18.33 -3.34 -0.35
N MET A 79 -17.84 -3.05 0.86
CA MET A 79 -18.26 -3.73 2.09
C MET A 79 -19.72 -3.44 2.50
N ASP A 80 -20.39 -2.43 1.91
CA ASP A 80 -21.84 -2.24 2.07
C ASP A 80 -22.64 -3.37 1.38
N SER A 81 -22.07 -4.03 0.36
CA SER A 81 -22.76 -5.00 -0.50
C SER A 81 -22.13 -6.39 -0.50
N TYR A 82 -20.85 -6.50 -0.14
CA TYR A 82 -20.09 -7.74 -0.19
C TYR A 82 -19.39 -8.06 1.13
N LYS A 83 -19.14 -9.35 1.37
CA LYS A 83 -18.26 -9.78 2.46
C LYS A 83 -16.85 -9.25 2.22
N PHE A 84 -16.13 -8.96 3.30
CA PHE A 84 -14.79 -8.37 3.25
C PHE A 84 -13.85 -9.00 2.22
N TRP A 85 -13.73 -10.33 2.16
CA TRP A 85 -12.76 -10.96 1.25
C TRP A 85 -13.11 -10.72 -0.22
N ILE A 86 -14.40 -10.71 -0.58
CA ILE A 86 -14.84 -10.37 -1.93
C ILE A 86 -14.56 -8.89 -2.23
N ALA A 87 -14.97 -8.00 -1.32
CA ALA A 87 -14.73 -6.55 -1.46
C ALA A 87 -13.23 -6.23 -1.59
N ASN A 88 -12.39 -6.90 -0.80
CA ASN A 88 -10.95 -6.71 -0.79
C ASN A 88 -10.29 -7.25 -2.06
N THR A 89 -10.72 -8.42 -2.56
CA THR A 89 -10.23 -8.94 -3.84
C THR A 89 -10.58 -8.01 -4.99
N ILE A 90 -11.82 -7.51 -5.06
CA ILE A 90 -12.22 -6.53 -6.08
C ILE A 90 -11.36 -5.27 -5.98
N THR A 91 -11.20 -4.74 -4.75
CA THR A 91 -10.37 -3.54 -4.52
C THR A 91 -8.91 -3.77 -4.92
N ALA A 92 -8.34 -4.95 -4.64
CA ALA A 92 -6.98 -5.30 -5.03
C ALA A 92 -6.82 -5.42 -6.55
N LEU A 93 -7.81 -5.96 -7.28
CA LEU A 93 -7.80 -5.99 -8.74
C LEU A 93 -7.87 -4.58 -9.35
N LEU A 94 -8.71 -3.70 -8.79
CA LEU A 94 -8.76 -2.30 -9.19
C LEU A 94 -7.44 -1.58 -8.90
N PHE A 95 -6.81 -1.89 -7.77
CA PHE A 95 -5.50 -1.36 -7.40
C PHE A 95 -4.43 -1.77 -8.42
N VAL A 96 -4.36 -3.05 -8.81
CA VAL A 96 -3.47 -3.50 -9.90
C VAL A 96 -3.75 -2.74 -11.19
N SER A 97 -5.03 -2.53 -11.53
CA SER A 97 -5.44 -1.92 -12.80
C SER A 97 -4.91 -0.50 -12.96
N ILE A 98 -4.82 0.30 -11.90
CA ILE A 98 -4.30 1.67 -11.99
C ILE A 98 -2.78 1.75 -12.24
N HIS A 99 -2.05 0.63 -12.11
CA HIS A 99 -0.61 0.59 -12.35
C HIS A 99 -0.23 0.34 -13.81
N PHE A 100 -1.17 -0.17 -14.63
CA PHE A 100 -0.91 -0.43 -16.06
C PHE A 100 -0.42 0.81 -16.84
N PRO A 101 -0.97 2.02 -16.66
CA PRO A 101 -0.48 3.20 -17.37
C PRO A 101 0.99 3.51 -17.11
N ILE A 102 1.45 3.40 -15.85
CA ILE A 102 2.86 3.69 -15.52
C ILE A 102 3.78 2.57 -15.98
N TRP A 103 3.34 1.31 -15.93
CA TRP A 103 4.10 0.20 -16.51
C TRP A 103 4.24 0.34 -18.02
N PHE A 104 3.23 0.89 -18.68
CA PHE A 104 3.23 1.08 -20.13
C PHE A 104 4.16 2.21 -20.50
N TYR A 105 4.06 3.33 -19.80
CA TYR A 105 4.93 4.48 -19.99
C TYR A 105 6.42 4.16 -19.74
N LYS A 106 6.72 3.20 -18.85
CA LYS A 106 8.10 2.77 -18.53
C LYS A 106 8.58 1.57 -19.35
N ASP A 107 7.83 1.14 -20.37
CA ASP A 107 8.14 -0.04 -21.19
C ASP A 107 8.35 -1.36 -20.40
N LEU A 108 7.64 -1.51 -19.27
CA LEU A 108 7.74 -2.67 -18.36
C LEU A 108 6.78 -3.82 -18.72
N PHE A 109 6.50 -4.02 -20.02
CA PHE A 109 5.51 -5.01 -20.52
C PHE A 109 6.11 -6.37 -20.89
N GLU A 110 7.43 -6.50 -20.79
CA GLU A 110 8.13 -7.79 -20.74
C GLU A 110 7.45 -8.72 -19.72
N PHE A 111 7.18 -9.98 -20.11
CA PHE A 111 6.29 -10.88 -19.37
C PHE A 111 6.69 -11.08 -17.90
N SER A 112 7.99 -11.20 -17.62
CA SER A 112 8.51 -11.38 -16.27
C SER A 112 8.25 -10.17 -15.37
N TYR A 113 8.50 -8.96 -15.87
CA TYR A 113 8.25 -7.72 -15.15
C TYR A 113 6.76 -7.47 -14.95
N LEU A 114 5.95 -7.69 -15.98
CA LEU A 114 4.50 -7.52 -15.89
C LEU A 114 3.88 -8.52 -14.91
N LEU A 115 4.26 -9.79 -14.97
CA LEU A 115 3.76 -10.82 -14.05
C LEU A 115 4.17 -10.51 -12.60
N ASN A 116 5.40 -10.06 -12.39
CA ASN A 116 5.86 -9.64 -11.07
C ASN A 116 5.07 -8.41 -10.56
N GLY A 117 4.90 -7.38 -11.39
CA GLY A 117 4.17 -6.16 -11.04
C GLY A 117 2.70 -6.45 -10.68
N ILE A 118 2.02 -7.27 -11.49
CA ILE A 118 0.64 -7.71 -11.21
C ILE A 118 0.57 -8.48 -9.90
N THR A 119 1.46 -9.46 -9.71
CA THR A 119 1.44 -10.33 -8.53
C THR A 119 1.72 -9.53 -7.26
N THR A 120 2.77 -8.72 -7.26
CA THR A 120 3.18 -7.88 -6.13
C THR A 120 2.09 -6.88 -5.77
N SER A 121 1.56 -6.15 -6.75
CA SER A 121 0.51 -5.15 -6.52
C SER A 121 -0.79 -5.79 -6.01
N PHE A 122 -1.14 -6.98 -6.51
CA PHE A 122 -2.31 -7.71 -6.05
C PHE A 122 -2.16 -8.19 -4.60
N VAL A 123 -1.01 -8.82 -4.27
CA VAL A 123 -0.73 -9.33 -2.93
C VAL A 123 -0.69 -8.20 -1.91
N LEU A 124 -0.01 -7.09 -2.21
CA LEU A 124 -0.05 -5.88 -1.39
C LEU A 124 -1.46 -5.32 -1.28
N GLY A 125 -2.18 -5.30 -2.40
CA GLY A 125 -3.61 -5.04 -2.51
C GLY A 125 -4.41 -5.67 -1.37
N ILE A 126 -4.31 -7.00 -1.28
CA ILE A 126 -4.97 -7.85 -0.29
C ILE A 126 -4.47 -7.57 1.13
N ILE A 127 -3.14 -7.51 1.34
CA ILE A 127 -2.52 -7.29 2.65
C ILE A 127 -2.96 -5.96 3.25
N PHE A 128 -2.92 -4.88 2.47
CA PHE A 128 -3.29 -3.53 2.88
C PHE A 128 -4.76 -3.44 3.28
N GLY A 129 -5.67 -4.07 2.53
CA GLY A 129 -7.07 -4.14 2.94
C GLY A 129 -7.30 -4.96 4.21
N PHE A 130 -6.52 -6.03 4.43
CA PHE A 130 -6.55 -6.79 5.69
C PHE A 130 -6.05 -5.97 6.88
N ILE A 131 -4.93 -5.25 6.73
CA ILE A 131 -4.39 -4.35 7.75
C ILE A 131 -5.43 -3.29 8.10
N TYR A 132 -6.00 -2.63 7.09
CA TYR A 132 -7.05 -1.63 7.30
C TYR A 132 -8.26 -2.20 8.03
N LYS A 133 -8.75 -3.40 7.67
CA LYS A 133 -9.86 -4.05 8.38
C LYS A 133 -9.50 -4.36 9.84
N LYS A 134 -8.29 -4.82 10.11
CA LYS A 134 -7.86 -5.20 11.47
C LYS A 134 -7.61 -3.99 12.35
N SER A 135 -7.01 -2.94 11.81
CA SER A 135 -6.70 -1.71 12.54
C SER A 135 -7.93 -0.80 12.67
N ASN A 136 -8.85 -0.84 11.70
CA ASN A 136 -9.92 0.13 11.48
C ASN A 136 -9.38 1.59 11.51
N SER A 137 -8.22 1.79 10.88
CA SER A 137 -7.53 3.08 10.82
C SER A 137 -6.78 3.21 9.49
N LEU A 138 -7.08 4.26 8.73
CA LEU A 138 -6.43 4.50 7.44
C LEU A 138 -4.94 4.83 7.59
N TRP A 139 -4.58 5.51 8.68
CA TRP A 139 -3.19 5.82 9.00
C TRP A 139 -2.30 4.58 9.08
N SER A 140 -2.84 3.45 9.50
CA SER A 140 -2.06 2.21 9.56
C SER A 140 -1.55 1.78 8.19
N VAL A 141 -2.43 1.84 7.18
CA VAL A 141 -2.11 1.37 5.84
C VAL A 141 -1.35 2.45 5.07
N ILE A 142 -1.64 3.74 5.28
CA ILE A 142 -0.86 4.86 4.72
C ILE A 142 0.62 4.74 5.12
N ILE A 143 0.89 4.54 6.41
CA ILE A 143 2.27 4.43 6.91
C ILE A 143 2.97 3.20 6.32
N VAL A 144 2.30 2.04 6.33
CA VAL A 144 2.87 0.78 5.81
C VAL A 144 3.14 0.88 4.30
N HIS A 145 2.22 1.47 3.54
CA HIS A 145 2.38 1.66 2.09
C HIS A 145 3.50 2.65 1.79
N SER A 146 3.54 3.80 2.47
CA SER A 146 4.63 4.78 2.29
C SER A 146 5.98 4.14 2.62
N LEU A 147 6.07 3.36 3.69
CA LEU A 147 7.29 2.62 4.03
C LEU A 147 7.66 1.59 2.97
N TYR A 148 6.68 0.85 2.42
CA TYR A 148 6.95 -0.08 1.32
C TYR A 148 7.56 0.64 0.12
N ASN A 149 7.01 1.79 -0.29
CA ASN A 149 7.55 2.58 -1.41
C ASN A 149 8.96 3.09 -1.11
N LEU A 150 9.22 3.51 0.14
CA LEU A 150 10.55 3.91 0.58
C LEU A 150 11.53 2.73 0.50
N LEU A 151 11.17 1.57 1.04
CA LEU A 151 12.03 0.38 1.02
C LEU A 151 12.29 -0.10 -0.42
N VAL A 152 11.30 -0.08 -1.31
CA VAL A 152 11.55 -0.36 -2.72
C VAL A 152 12.57 0.64 -3.26
N SER A 153 12.39 1.94 -3.04
CA SER A 153 13.28 2.99 -3.59
C SER A 153 14.72 2.92 -3.04
N LEU A 154 14.91 2.51 -1.79
CA LEU A 154 16.24 2.40 -1.16
C LEU A 154 17.05 1.17 -1.63
N PHE A 155 16.35 0.11 -2.04
CA PHE A 155 16.95 -1.20 -2.31
C PHE A 155 16.98 -1.57 -3.80
N TYR A 156 16.36 -0.75 -4.65
CA TYR A 156 16.30 -0.92 -6.10
C TYR A 156 17.46 -0.20 -6.80
#